data_AF-A0A1Q7NUN7-F1
#
_entry.id   AF-A0A1Q7NUN7-F1
#
_cell.length_a   1.000
_cell.length_b   1.000
_cell.length_c   1.000
_cell.angle_alpha   90.00
_cell.angle_beta   90.00
_cell.angle_gamma   90.00
#
_symmetry.space_group_name_H-M   'P 1'
#
loop_
_entity.id
_entity.type
_entity.pdbx_description
1 polymer ?
#
loop_
_entity_poly.entity_id
_entity_poly.type
_entity_poly.pdbx_seq_one_letter_code
_entity_poly.pdbx_strand_id
1 'polypeptide(L)'
;MKAALKDLITERMQILIKNAISNARSNPELAERQASLAKRLSTKHRVIMPYELRMNFCKKCKKFIVPGFTARIRIGRSSVKSVRITCGFCNHTYRKIIKKQIPKGQ
;
A
#
# COMPACT_ATOMS: atom_id res chain seq x y z
N MET A 1 22.38 -10.84 4.62
CA MET A 1 21.41 -10.74 5.74
C MET A 1 20.71 -12.09 5.89
N LYS A 2 20.62 -12.61 7.12
CA LYS A 2 19.92 -13.87 7.43
C LYS A 2 18.44 -13.76 7.01
N ALA A 3 17.91 -14.79 6.35
CA ALA A 3 16.52 -14.82 5.87
C ALA A 3 15.51 -14.49 6.98
N ALA A 4 15.69 -15.09 8.16
CA ALA A 4 14.87 -14.87 9.35
C ALA A 4 14.70 -13.39 9.76
N LEU A 5 15.74 -12.56 9.57
CA LEU A 5 15.65 -11.13 9.88
C LEU A 5 14.73 -10.40 8.88
N LYS A 6 14.77 -10.77 7.60
CA LYS A 6 13.88 -10.18 6.59
C LYS A 6 12.43 -10.53 6.86
N ASP A 7 12.17 -11.76 7.26
CA ASP A 7 10.82 -12.25 7.56
C ASP A 7 10.26 -11.54 8.79
N LEU A 8 11.05 -11.46 9.87
CA LEU A 8 10.67 -10.71 11.07
C LEU A 8 10.38 -9.23 10.76
N ILE A 9 11.21 -8.57 9.95
CA ILE A 9 10.96 -7.18 9.55
C ILE A 9 9.69 -7.06 8.71
N THR A 10 9.41 -8.05 7.86
CA THR A 10 8.19 -8.09 7.04
C THR A 10 6.94 -8.21 7.90
N GLU A 11 6.94 -9.11 8.87
CA GLU A 11 5.86 -9.26 9.86
C GLU A 11 5.65 -7.96 10.65
N ARG A 12 6.74 -7.34 11.13
CA ARG A 12 6.65 -6.06 11.86
C ARG A 12 6.03 -4.96 11.01
N MET A 13 6.40 -4.86 9.74
CA MET A 13 5.77 -3.91 8.82
C MET A 13 4.28 -4.20 8.62
N GLN A 14 3.89 -5.48 8.51
CA GLN A 14 2.48 -5.86 8.37
C GLN A 14 1.66 -5.44 9.60
N ILE A 15 2.17 -5.72 10.81
CA ILE A 15 1.51 -5.32 12.06
C ILE A 15 1.34 -3.80 12.15
N LEU A 16 2.41 -3.04 11.86
CA LEU A 16 2.37 -1.58 11.91
C LEU A 16 1.35 -0.99 10.94
N ILE A 17 1.30 -1.50 9.71
CA ILE A 17 0.34 -1.02 8.70
C ILE A 17 -1.08 -1.45 9.05
N LYS A 18 -1.29 -2.65 9.59
CA LYS A 18 -2.60 -3.11 10.04
C LYS A 18 -3.14 -2.18 11.15
N ASN A 19 -2.30 -1.86 12.12
CA ASN A 19 -2.64 -0.90 13.18
C ASN A 19 -2.92 0.50 12.61
N ALA A 20 -2.11 0.95 11.64
CA ALA A 20 -2.33 2.23 10.97
C ALA A 20 -3.69 2.28 10.24
N ILE A 21 -4.11 1.20 9.59
CA ILE A 21 -5.41 1.10 8.93
C ILE A 21 -6.54 1.19 9.96
N SER A 22 -6.45 0.43 11.07
CA SER A 22 -7.44 0.46 12.14
C SER A 22 -7.57 1.85 12.78
N ASN A 23 -6.44 2.54 12.97
CA ASN A 23 -6.40 3.87 13.57
C ASN A 23 -6.72 5.00 12.59
N ALA A 24 -6.80 4.72 11.28
CA ALA A 24 -6.96 5.79 10.27
C ALA A 24 -8.22 6.63 10.46
N ARG A 25 -9.29 6.04 10.99
CA ARG A 25 -10.56 6.75 11.27
C ARG A 25 -10.57 7.48 12.60
N SER A 26 -10.02 6.85 13.65
CA SER A 26 -10.04 7.40 15.02
C SER A 26 -8.93 8.42 15.26
N ASN A 27 -7.73 8.15 14.75
CA ASN A 27 -6.56 9.01 14.92
C ASN A 27 -5.66 8.98 13.67
N PRO A 28 -5.91 9.87 12.70
CA PRO A 28 -5.17 9.88 11.44
C PRO A 28 -3.69 10.25 11.61
N GLU A 29 -3.34 11.03 12.63
CA GLU A 29 -1.95 11.40 12.91
C GLU A 29 -1.14 10.19 13.41
N LEU A 30 -1.73 9.41 14.33
CA LEU A 30 -1.13 8.16 14.80
C LEU A 30 -0.96 7.16 13.65
N ALA A 31 -1.96 7.03 12.78
CA ALA A 31 -1.91 6.17 11.61
C ALA A 31 -0.75 6.53 10.67
N GLU A 32 -0.57 7.83 10.36
CA GLU A 32 0.55 8.29 9.52
C GLU A 32 1.91 8.01 10.20
N ARG A 33 2.02 8.23 11.53
CA ARG A 33 3.25 7.91 12.29
C ARG A 33 3.59 6.42 12.22
N GLN A 34 2.61 5.54 12.44
CA GLN A 34 2.76 4.08 12.36
C GLN A 34 3.18 3.62 10.95
N ALA A 35 2.55 4.17 9.92
CA ALA A 35 2.89 3.88 8.53
C ALA A 35 4.31 4.39 8.16
N SER A 36 4.68 5.57 8.64
CA SER A 36 6.03 6.12 8.46
C SER A 36 7.10 5.23 9.11
N LEU A 37 6.83 4.67 10.30
CA LEU A 37 7.70 3.70 10.94
C LEU A 37 7.89 2.44 10.09
N ALA A 38 6.81 1.88 9.54
CA ALA A 38 6.90 0.72 8.65
C ALA A 38 7.78 1.01 7.42
N LYS A 39 7.68 2.21 6.85
CA LYS A 39 8.52 2.64 5.72
C LYS A 39 9.98 2.82 6.12
N ARG A 40 10.25 3.39 7.31
CA ARG A 40 11.60 3.53 7.85
C ARG A 40 12.26 2.16 8.07
N LEU A 41 11.52 1.15 8.54
CA LEU A 41 12.02 -0.22 8.68
C LEU A 41 12.41 -0.81 7.32
N SER A 42 11.56 -0.65 6.30
CA SER A 42 11.85 -1.08 4.93
C SER A 42 13.15 -0.48 4.41
N THR A 43 13.35 0.84 4.55
CA THR A 43 14.56 1.52 4.07
C THR A 43 15.79 1.17 4.90
N LYS A 44 15.67 1.12 6.24
CA LYS A 44 16.78 0.82 7.16
C LYS A 44 17.36 -0.57 6.92
N HIS A 45 16.49 -1.55 6.74
CA HIS A 45 16.90 -2.94 6.52
C HIS A 45 16.97 -3.30 5.04
N ARG A 46 16.75 -2.37 4.12
CA ARG A 46 16.71 -2.62 2.66
C ARG A 46 15.81 -3.80 2.29
N VAL A 47 14.70 -3.96 3.01
CA VAL A 47 13.69 -5.00 2.76
C VAL A 47 12.62 -4.43 1.86
N ILE A 48 12.34 -5.10 0.75
CA ILE A 48 11.28 -4.69 -0.17
C ILE A 48 9.94 -4.86 0.53
N MET A 49 9.22 -3.76 0.69
CA MET A 49 7.87 -3.79 1.25
C MET A 49 6.93 -4.63 0.37
N PRO A 50 6.20 -5.62 0.92
CA PRO A 50 5.22 -6.41 0.19
C PRO A 50 4.22 -5.54 -0.58
N TYR A 51 3.72 -6.07 -1.71
CA TYR A 51 2.87 -5.33 -2.64
C TYR A 51 1.62 -4.73 -1.97
N GLU A 52 1.01 -5.49 -1.06
CA GLU A 52 -0.19 -5.10 -0.30
C GLU A 52 0.08 -3.86 0.55
N LEU A 53 1.15 -3.88 1.35
CA LEU A 53 1.53 -2.74 2.19
C LEU A 53 1.94 -1.53 1.35
N ARG A 54 2.64 -1.77 0.24
CA ARG A 54 3.09 -0.71 -0.69
C ARG A 54 1.93 0.00 -1.38
N MET A 55 0.73 -0.59 -1.40
CA MET A 55 -0.47 0.03 -1.93
C MET A 55 -0.99 1.16 -1.02
N ASN A 56 -0.70 1.09 0.27
CA ASN A 56 -1.12 2.06 1.27
C ASN A 56 -0.24 3.32 1.31
N PHE A 57 0.56 3.55 0.28
CA PHE A 57 1.40 4.74 0.16
C PHE A 57 1.25 5.35 -1.23
N CYS A 58 1.05 6.67 -1.25
CA CYS A 58 1.04 7.41 -2.50
C CYS A 58 2.42 7.38 -3.17
N LYS A 59 2.45 7.18 -4.49
CA LYS A 59 3.70 7.13 -5.27
C LYS A 59 4.34 8.50 -5.48
N LYS A 60 3.55 9.58 -5.39
CA LYS A 60 4.03 10.97 -5.50
C LYS A 60 4.37 11.56 -4.14
N CYS A 61 3.36 11.85 -3.32
CA CYS A 61 3.56 12.56 -2.04
C CYS A 61 4.02 11.67 -0.89
N LYS A 62 4.13 10.34 -1.08
CA LYS A 62 4.65 9.39 -0.09
C LYS A 62 3.82 9.25 1.21
N LYS A 63 2.74 10.01 1.39
CA LYS A 63 1.80 9.91 2.53
C LYS A 63 1.13 8.54 2.61
N PHE A 64 0.73 8.17 3.82
CA PHE A 64 -0.12 7.02 4.06
C PHE A 64 -1.50 7.26 3.47
N ILE A 65 -1.97 6.31 2.67
CA ILE A 65 -3.30 6.35 2.07
C ILE A 65 -4.00 5.03 2.35
N VAL A 66 -5.28 5.12 2.71
CA VAL A 66 -6.13 3.97 2.96
C VAL A 66 -7.10 3.84 1.80
N PRO A 67 -7.04 2.73 1.04
CA PRO A 67 -8.07 2.35 0.07
C PRO A 67 -9.48 2.56 0.60
N GLY A 68 -10.28 3.40 -0.06
CA GLY A 68 -11.68 3.65 0.30
C GLY A 68 -11.89 4.72 1.38
N PHE A 69 -10.84 5.25 2.00
CA PHE A 69 -10.94 6.37 2.96
C PHE A 69 -10.17 7.60 2.45
N THR A 70 -8.84 7.57 2.48
CA THR A 70 -7.98 8.67 1.98
C THR A 70 -7.47 8.44 0.57
N ALA A 71 -7.85 7.32 -0.08
CA ALA A 71 -7.63 7.05 -1.49
C ALA A 71 -8.91 6.63 -2.19
N ARG A 72 -9.13 7.18 -3.38
CA ARG A 72 -10.24 6.80 -4.25
C ARG A 72 -9.79 5.71 -5.21
N ILE A 73 -10.48 4.57 -5.18
CA ILE A 73 -10.22 3.44 -6.08
C ILE A 73 -11.33 3.36 -7.12
N ARG A 74 -10.94 3.26 -8.39
CA ARG A 74 -11.87 3.06 -9.51
C ARG A 74 -11.36 1.97 -10.43
N ILE A 75 -12.26 1.15 -10.94
CA ILE A 75 -11.96 0.18 -11.98
C ILE A 75 -12.14 0.90 -13.33
N GLY A 76 -11.09 0.94 -14.14
CA GLY A 76 -11.12 1.51 -15.48
C GLY A 76 -11.95 0.64 -16.43
N ARG A 77 -12.76 1.28 -17.27
CA ARG A 77 -13.60 0.65 -18.30
C ARG A 77 -12.90 0.44 -19.65
N SER A 78 -11.62 0.78 -19.74
CA SER A 78 -10.81 0.61 -20.95
C SER A 78 -10.59 -0.87 -21.28
N SER A 79 -10.20 -1.17 -22.53
CA SER A 79 -9.87 -2.53 -23.00
C SER A 79 -8.90 -3.27 -22.06
N VAL A 80 -7.95 -2.54 -21.48
CA VAL A 80 -7.09 -3.00 -20.39
C VAL A 80 -7.75 -2.68 -19.05
N LYS A 81 -8.31 -3.71 -18.39
CA LYS A 81 -8.82 -3.60 -17.02
C LYS A 81 -7.70 -3.13 -16.10
N SER A 82 -7.91 -2.00 -15.44
CA SER A 82 -6.93 -1.40 -14.54
C SER A 82 -7.59 -0.84 -13.29
N VAL A 83 -6.92 -0.96 -12.16
CA VAL A 83 -7.28 -0.29 -10.91
C VAL A 83 -6.59 1.07 -10.91
N ARG A 84 -7.38 2.14 -10.95
CA ARG A 84 -6.90 3.52 -10.76
C ARG A 84 -7.02 3.88 -9.30
N ILE A 85 -5.91 4.22 -8.68
CA ILE A 85 -5.85 4.65 -7.28
C ILE A 85 -5.47 6.13 -7.30
N THR A 86 -6.36 6.97 -6.80
CA THR A 86 -6.16 8.42 -6.69
C THR A 86 -5.93 8.79 -5.24
N CYS A 87 -4.81 9.46 -4.97
CA CYS A 87 -4.50 9.96 -3.64
C CYS A 87 -5.42 11.14 -3.29
N GLY A 88 -6.09 11.09 -2.14
CA GLY A 88 -6.95 12.17 -1.65
C GLY A 88 -6.19 13.40 -1.14
N PHE A 89 -4.86 13.33 -0.99
CA PHE A 89 -4.05 14.44 -0.49
C PHE A 89 -3.36 15.27 -1.59
N CYS A 90 -2.92 14.63 -2.68
CA CYS A 90 -2.16 15.30 -3.75
C CYS A 90 -2.77 15.11 -5.15
N ASN A 91 -3.94 14.50 -5.22
CA ASN A 91 -4.71 14.19 -6.44
C ASN A 91 -3.95 13.38 -7.51
N HIS A 92 -2.77 12.84 -7.20
CA HIS A 92 -2.04 11.98 -8.10
C HIS A 92 -2.75 10.64 -8.26
N THR A 93 -3.03 10.27 -9.51
CA THR A 93 -3.62 8.98 -9.87
C THR A 93 -2.55 8.08 -10.47
N TYR A 94 -2.43 6.86 -9.94
CA TYR A 94 -1.63 5.80 -10.54
C TYR A 94 -2.50 4.62 -10.93
N ARG A 95 -2.10 3.90 -11.98
CA ARG A 95 -2.81 2.75 -12.52
C ARG A 95 -2.07 1.46 -12.22
N LYS A 96 -2.81 0.43 -11.82
CA LYS A 96 -2.32 -0.94 -11.72
C LYS A 96 -3.11 -1.81 -12.70
N ILE A 97 -2.41 -2.47 -13.62
CA ILE A 97 -3.03 -3.31 -14.63
C ILE A 97 -3.48 -4.61 -13.95
N ILE A 98 -4.75 -4.96 -14.13
CA ILE A 98 -5.25 -6.28 -13.77
C ILE A 98 -4.96 -7.16 -14.98
N LYS A 99 -4.01 -8.10 -14.84
CA LYS A 99 -3.83 -9.10 -15.89
C LYS A 99 -5.15 -9.85 -16.05
N LYS A 100 -5.67 -9.91 -17.28
CA LYS A 100 -6.85 -10.75 -17.59
C LYS A 100 -6.45 -12.16 -17.17
N GLN A 101 -7.21 -12.79 -16.28
CA GLN A 101 -7.14 -14.23 -16.18
C GLN A 101 -7.58 -14.73 -17.56
N ILE A 102 -6.62 -15.19 -18.35
CA ILE A 102 -6.94 -16.01 -19.52
C ILE A 102 -7.66 -17.21 -18.88
N PRO A 103 -8.94 -17.49 -19.21
CA PRO A 103 -9.52 -18.74 -18.78
C PRO A 103 -8.54 -19.82 -19.22
N LYS A 104 -7.99 -20.58 -18.27
CA LYS A 104 -7.29 -21.82 -18.61
C LYS A 104 -8.40 -22.67 -19.24
N GLY A 105 -8.47 -22.65 -20.57
CA GLY A 105 -9.47 -23.40 -21.30
C GLY A 105 -9.29 -24.86 -20.95
N GLN A 106 -10.36 -25.47 -20.44
CA GLN A 106 -11.04 -26.59 -21.06
C GLN A 106 -12.54 -26.34 -20.90
#